data_AF-A0A3B0VF37-F1
#
_entry.id   AF-A0A3B0VF37-F1
#
_cell.length_a   1.000
_cell.length_b   1.000
_cell.length_c   1.000
_cell.angle_alpha   90.00
_cell.angle_beta   90.00
_cell.angle_gamma   90.00
#
_symmetry.space_group_name_H-M   'P 1'
#
loop_
_entity.id
_entity.type
_entity.pdbx_description
1 polymer ?
#
loop_
_entity_poly.entity_id
_entity_poly.type
_entity_poly.pdbx_seq_one_letter_code
_entity_poly.pdbx_strand_id
1 'polypeptide(L)' 'MDCSGLPFTDEVVCQYDEGFIAGILEAYTGKPFLAKEIDCWASGDRVCRFDVKMLEEGK' A
#
# COMPACT_ATOMS: atom_id res chain seq x y z
N MET A 1 -4.89 8.96 -5.70
CA MET A 1 -4.08 9.70 -6.68
C MET A 1 -2.97 8.77 -7.02
N ASP A 2 -2.98 8.26 -8.24
CA ASP A 2 -1.93 7.42 -8.78
C ASP A 2 -0.61 8.21 -8.78
N CYS A 3 0.47 7.55 -8.39
CA CYS A 3 1.81 8.14 -8.36
C CYS A 3 2.36 8.41 -9.79
N SER A 4 1.49 8.47 -10.82
CA SER A 4 1.83 8.74 -12.22
C SER A 4 2.09 10.24 -12.42
N GLY A 5 3.28 10.57 -12.91
CA GLY A 5 3.68 11.96 -13.18
C GLY A 5 4.33 12.71 -12.00
N LEU A 6 4.51 12.07 -10.84
CA LEU A 6 5.40 12.59 -9.79
C LEU A 6 6.86 12.41 -10.21
N PRO A 7 7.74 13.40 -9.97
CA PRO A 7 9.18 13.23 -10.19
C PRO A 7 9.70 12.08 -9.32
N PHE A 8 10.71 11.36 -9.81
CA PHE A 8 11.39 10.32 -9.02
C PHE A 8 11.82 10.90 -7.67
N THR A 9 11.28 10.36 -6.58
CA THR A 9 11.71 10.70 -5.21
C THR A 9 12.22 9.43 -4.53
N ASP A 10 13.18 9.55 -3.62
CA ASP A 10 13.65 8.45 -2.77
C ASP A 10 12.66 8.13 -1.61
N GLU A 11 11.41 8.62 -1.69
CA GLU A 11 10.41 8.50 -0.62
C GLU A 11 9.26 7.55 -1.02
N VAL A 12 8.65 6.91 -0.01
CA VAL A 12 7.50 6.02 -0.21
C VAL A 12 6.27 6.88 -0.47
N VAL A 13 5.94 7.12 -1.75
CA VAL A 13 4.96 8.15 -2.13
C VAL A 13 3.51 7.68 -2.02
N CYS A 14 3.26 6.37 -2.01
CA CYS A 14 1.90 5.83 -2.06
C CYS A 14 1.37 5.37 -0.67
N GLN A 15 1.73 6.08 0.41
CA GLN A 15 1.24 5.80 1.79
C GLN A 15 -0.30 5.89 1.91
N TYR A 16 -0.94 6.73 1.09
CA TYR A 16 -2.40 6.79 1.03
C TYR A 16 -3.00 5.47 0.55
N ASP A 17 -2.43 4.87 -0.50
CA ASP A 17 -2.93 3.60 -1.05
C ASP A 17 -2.70 2.45 -0.07
N GLU A 18 -1.56 2.45 0.66
CA GLU A 18 -1.33 1.51 1.77
C GLU A 18 -2.45 1.60 2.83
N GLY A 19 -2.76 2.82 3.31
CA GLY A 19 -3.80 3.04 4.30
C GLY A 19 -5.21 2.74 3.78
N PHE A 20 -5.50 3.08 2.52
CA PHE A 20 -6.79 2.84 1.88
C PHE A 20 -7.07 1.34 1.71
N ILE A 21 -6.10 0.58 1.20
CA ILE A 21 -6.20 -0.88 1.05
C ILE A 21 -6.40 -1.55 2.41
N ALA A 22 -5.58 -1.17 3.41
CA ALA A 22 -5.71 -1.70 4.77
C ALA A 22 -7.09 -1.40 5.38
N GLY A 23 -7.55 -0.15 5.29
CA GLY A 23 -8.81 0.28 5.87
C GLY A 23 -10.04 -0.35 5.20
N ILE A 24 -10.02 -0.54 3.88
CA ILE A 24 -11.10 -1.26 3.18
C ILE A 24 -11.17 -2.71 3.65
N LEU A 25 -10.04 -3.42 3.67
CA LEU A 25 -10.03 -4.82 4.09
C LEU A 25 -10.50 -4.97 5.53
N GLU A 26 -10.05 -4.10 6.42
CA GLU A 26 -10.53 -4.06 7.80
C GLU A 26 -12.04 -3.82 7.89
N ALA A 27 -12.58 -2.85 7.13
CA ALA A 27 -14.00 -2.55 7.13
C ALA A 27 -14.88 -3.73 6.65
N TYR A 28 -14.40 -4.53 5.69
CA TYR A 28 -15.16 -5.67 5.16
C TYR A 28 -14.97 -6.97 5.93
N THR A 29 -13.82 -7.18 6.58
CA THR A 29 -13.56 -8.44 7.30
C THR A 29 -13.60 -8.31 8.82
N GLY A 30 -13.57 -7.09 9.36
CA GLY A 30 -13.45 -6.82 10.79
C GLY A 30 -12.12 -7.23 11.41
N LYS A 31 -11.05 -7.32 10.62
CA LYS A 31 -9.71 -7.74 11.06
C LYS A 31 -8.68 -6.72 10.62
N PRO A 32 -7.64 -6.42 11.41
CA PRO A 32 -6.62 -5.47 11.02
C PRO A 32 -5.72 -6.02 9.90
N PHE A 33 -5.35 -5.16 8.95
CA PHE A 33 -4.42 -5.47 7.87
C PHE A 33 -3.31 -4.44 7.78
N LEU A 34 -2.16 -4.87 7.25
CA LEU A 34 -1.08 -4.01 6.81
C LEU A 34 -0.85 -4.23 5.32
N ALA A 35 -0.93 -3.14 4.55
CA ALA A 35 -0.49 -3.12 3.16
C ALA A 35 0.85 -2.37 3.07
N LYS A 36 1.77 -2.91 2.26
CA LYS A 36 3.06 -2.27 1.97
C LYS A 36 3.32 -2.28 0.48
N GLU A 37 3.68 -1.13 -0.07
CA GLU A 37 4.16 -1.06 -1.45
C GLU A 37 5.48 -1.80 -1.57
N ILE A 38 5.58 -2.70 -2.54
CA ILE A 38 6.78 -3.50 -2.83
C ILE A 38 7.36 -3.23 -4.22
N ASP A 39 6.59 -2.59 -5.10
CA ASP A 39 7.02 -2.07 -6.40
C ASP A 39 6.25 -0.79 -6.67
N CYS A 40 6.92 0.21 -7.25
CA CYS A 40 6.35 1.53 -7.40
C CYS A 40 6.55 2.06 -8.83
N TRP A 41 5.49 2.67 -9.39
CA TRP A 41 5.62 3.40 -10.66
C TRP A 41 6.65 4.53 -10.57
N ALA A 42 6.73 5.19 -9.41
CA ALA A 42 7.65 6.29 -9.16
C ALA A 42 9.13 5.84 -9.07
N SER A 43 9.41 4.54 -8.90
CA SER A 43 10.77 3.97 -8.96
C SER A 43 11.13 3.39 -10.32
N GLY A 44 10.26 3.52 -11.32
CA GLY A 44 10.49 3.05 -12.69
C GLY A 44 9.85 1.69 -13.01
N ASP A 45 9.02 1.13 -12.11
CA ASP A 45 8.24 -0.07 -12.41
C ASP A 45 7.03 0.24 -13.33
N ARG A 46 6.46 -0.81 -13.91
CA ARG A 46 5.31 -0.69 -14.83
C ARG A 46 3.96 -0.67 -14.12
N VAL A 47 3.91 -1.05 -12.85
CA VAL A 47 2.72 -1.09 -12.00
C VAL A 47 3.15 -0.91 -10.54
N CYS A 48 2.30 -0.32 -9.70
CA CYS A 48 2.47 -0.42 -8.25
C CYS A 48 1.98 -1.81 -7.78
N ARG A 49 2.75 -2.48 -6.93
CA ARG A 49 2.34 -3.74 -6.29
C ARG A 49 2.40 -3.58 -4.78
N PHE A 50 1.42 -4.18 -4.10
CA PHE A 50 1.30 -4.12 -2.65
C PHE A 50 1.28 -5.54 -2.08
N ASP A 51 2.12 -5.79 -1.08
CA ASP A 51 2.03 -6.96 -0.22
C ASP A 51 1.07 -6.65 0.93
N VAL A 52 0.06 -7.50 1.14
CA VAL A 52 -1.00 -7.26 2.13
C VAL A 52 -1.10 -8.45 3.07
N LYS A 53 -0.94 -8.19 4.37
CA LYS A 53 -0.95 -9.20 5.42
C LYS A 53 -1.98 -8.86 6.48
N MET A 54 -2.76 -9.86 6.88
CA MET A 54 -3.59 -9.76 8.07
C MET A 54 -2.69 -9.71 9.29
N LEU A 55 -2.94 -8.78 10.20
CA LEU A 55 -2.24 -8.72 11.46
C LEU A 55 -2.95 -9.70 12.40
N GLU A 56 -2.30 -10.80 12.75
CA GLU A 56 -2.80 -11.63 13.84
C GLU A 56 -2.58 -10.88 15.15
N GLU A 57 -3.67 -10.61 15.88
CA GLU A 57 -3.55 -10.19 17.27
C GLU A 57 -2.84 -11.32 18.04
N GLY A 58 -1.71 -10.97 18.65
CA GLY A 58 -0.87 -11.92 19.36
C GLY A 58 -1.66 -12.84 20.28
N LYS A 59 -1.37 -14.13 20.17
CA LYS A 59 -1.80 -15.16 21.11
C LYS A 59 -1.33 -14.87 22.54
#